data_AF-A0A0F6R0W0-F1
#
_entry.id   AF-A0A0F6R0W0-F1
#
_cell.length_a   1.000
_cell.length_b   1.000
_cell.length_c   1.000
_cell.angle_alpha   90.00
_cell.angle_beta   90.00
_cell.angle_gamma   90.00
#
_symmetry.space_group_name_H-M   'P 1'
#
loop_
_entity.id
_entity.type
_entity.pdbx_description
1 polymer ?
#
loop_
_entity_poly.entity_id
_entity_poly.type
_entity_poly.pdbx_seq_one_letter_code
_entity_poly.pdbx_strand_id
1 'polypeptide(L)'
;MAVKYVKQGIGQMVESKTAHPVKVAFLLIALITVWIATPFINDRSGYWEMAYWVCVAFIPTVGLVFAFRWQSLILGVASILTFLAWPILLCVAMLLGGI
;
A
#
# COMPACT_ATOMS: atom_id res chain seq x y z
N MET A 1 -7.99 -26.00 -35.65
CA MET A 1 -8.03 -24.57 -35.27
C MET A 1 -8.49 -24.32 -33.83
N ALA A 2 -9.42 -25.10 -33.26
CA ALA A 2 -9.93 -24.90 -31.89
C ALA A 2 -8.86 -24.94 -30.76
N VAL A 3 -7.80 -25.73 -30.92
CA VAL A 3 -6.74 -25.89 -29.89
C VAL A 3 -5.92 -24.61 -29.67
N LYS A 4 -5.77 -23.75 -30.70
CA LYS A 4 -5.07 -22.46 -30.57
C LYS A 4 -5.85 -21.48 -29.68
N TYR A 5 -7.18 -21.44 -29.82
CA TYR A 5 -8.06 -20.57 -29.04
C TYR A 5 -8.11 -20.97 -27.56
N VAL A 6 -8.13 -22.27 -27.26
CA VAL A 6 -8.08 -22.77 -25.88
C VAL A 6 -6.75 -22.42 -25.21
N LYS A 7 -5.63 -22.55 -25.94
CA LYS A 7 -4.30 -22.22 -25.40
C LYS A 7 -4.11 -20.71 -25.18
N GLN A 8 -4.66 -19.86 -26.05
CA GLN A 8 -4.68 -18.41 -25.85
C GLN A 8 -5.60 -17.99 -24.69
N GLY A 9 -6.78 -18.60 -24.55
CA GLY A 9 -7.70 -18.33 -23.45
C GLY A 9 -7.10 -18.72 -22.09
N ILE A 10 -6.42 -19.87 -22.00
CA ILE A 10 -5.72 -20.31 -20.79
C ILE A 10 -4.52 -19.41 -20.48
N GLY A 11 -3.74 -19.00 -21.50
CA GLY A 11 -2.63 -18.07 -21.32
C GLY A 11 -3.08 -16.71 -20.76
N GLN A 12 -4.17 -16.16 -21.29
CA GLN A 12 -4.76 -14.91 -20.80
C GLN A 12 -5.37 -15.05 -19.40
N MET A 13 -5.97 -16.20 -19.08
CA MET A 13 -6.48 -16.46 -17.72
C MET A 13 -5.36 -16.55 -16.68
N VAL A 14 -4.24 -17.20 -17.01
CA VAL A 14 -3.06 -17.29 -16.13
C VAL A 14 -2.39 -15.93 -15.97
N GLU A 15 -2.24 -15.16 -17.04
CA GLU A 15 -1.62 -13.84 -17.04
C GLU A 15 -2.44 -12.79 -16.28
N SER A 16 -3.78 -12.86 -16.35
CA SER A 16 -4.64 -12.00 -15.52
C SER A 16 -4.47 -12.30 -14.03
N LYS A 17 -4.36 -13.59 -13.66
CA LYS A 17 -4.25 -14.01 -12.26
C LYS A 17 -2.87 -13.68 -11.65
N THR A 18 -1.81 -13.61 -12.46
CA THR A 18 -0.44 -13.26 -12.03
C THR A 18 -0.11 -11.77 -12.15
N ALA A 19 -0.82 -11.00 -12.97
CA ALA A 19 -0.63 -9.54 -13.05
C ALA A 19 -1.20 -8.77 -11.83
N HIS A 20 -2.21 -9.35 -11.15
CA HIS A 20 -2.79 -8.78 -9.93
C HIS A 20 -1.83 -8.80 -8.71
N PRO A 21 -1.19 -9.93 -8.33
CA PRO A 21 -0.35 -9.97 -7.12
C PRO A 21 0.87 -9.05 -7.18
N VAL A 22 1.44 -8.80 -8.35
CA VAL A 22 2.63 -7.92 -8.47
C VAL A 22 2.28 -6.47 -8.14
N LYS A 23 1.14 -5.97 -8.64
CA LYS A 23 0.68 -4.61 -8.34
C LYS A 23 0.29 -4.45 -6.87
N VAL A 24 -0.35 -5.48 -6.31
CA VAL A 24 -0.66 -5.56 -4.87
C VAL A 24 0.61 -5.53 -4.03
N ALA A 25 1.62 -6.33 -4.38
CA ALA A 25 2.90 -6.35 -3.70
C ALA A 25 3.61 -5.00 -3.77
N PHE A 26 3.57 -4.32 -4.92
CA PHE A 26 4.18 -3.00 -5.09
C PHE A 26 3.50 -1.94 -4.19
N LEU A 27 2.17 -1.96 -4.12
CA LEU A 27 1.42 -1.08 -3.22
C LEU A 27 1.70 -1.37 -1.74
N LEU A 28 1.82 -2.65 -1.36
CA LEU A 28 2.20 -3.02 0.00
C LEU A 28 3.62 -2.54 0.35
N ILE A 29 4.59 -2.69 -0.55
CA ILE A 29 5.96 -2.17 -0.35
C ILE A 29 5.93 -0.65 -0.19
N ALA A 30 5.15 0.06 -1.00
CA ALA A 30 4.98 1.50 -0.89
C ALA A 30 4.38 1.90 0.48
N LEU A 31 3.32 1.20 0.93
CA LEU A 31 2.73 1.42 2.25
C LEU A 31 3.73 1.15 3.39
N ILE A 32 4.52 0.09 3.31
CA ILE A 32 5.57 -0.23 4.29
C ILE A 32 6.65 0.86 4.31
N THR A 33 7.03 1.37 3.13
CA THR A 33 8.04 2.43 3.03
C THR A 33 7.55 3.71 3.69
N VAL A 34 6.28 4.06 3.51
CA VAL A 34 5.64 5.18 4.23
C VAL A 34 5.73 4.96 5.74
N TRP A 35 5.40 3.74 6.22
CA TRP A 35 5.49 3.38 7.64
C TRP A 35 6.89 3.55 8.23
N ILE A 36 7.92 3.09 7.52
CA ILE A 36 9.32 3.21 7.95
C ILE A 36 9.75 4.68 7.94
N ALA A 37 9.27 5.49 6.99
CA ALA A 37 9.60 6.91 6.89
C ALA A 37 8.90 7.78 7.95
N THR A 38 7.73 7.38 8.44
CA THR A 38 6.93 8.14 9.43
C THR A 38 7.71 8.60 10.67
N PRO A 39 8.46 7.74 11.41
CA PRO A 39 9.20 8.19 12.59
C PRO A 39 10.32 9.18 12.28
N PHE A 40 10.89 9.15 11.07
CA PHE A 40 12.01 10.01 10.68
C PHE A 40 11.56 11.37 10.12
N ILE A 41 10.25 11.61 9.98
CA ILE A 41 9.76 12.86 9.40
C ILE A 41 9.90 14.04 10.36
N ASN A 42 9.82 13.79 11.66
CA ASN A 42 9.91 14.84 12.68
C ASN A 42 11.32 15.45 12.78
N ASP A 43 12.34 14.76 12.27
CA ASP A 43 13.73 15.25 12.23
C ASP A 43 14.06 16.04 10.94
N ARG A 44 13.15 16.09 9.96
CA ARG A 44 13.40 16.72 8.67
C ARG A 44 12.45 17.90 8.43
N SER A 45 12.97 19.12 8.48
CA SER A 45 12.21 20.32 8.11
C SER A 45 12.34 20.63 6.61
N GLY A 46 11.25 21.09 5.99
CA GLY A 46 11.22 21.60 4.61
C GLY A 46 10.55 20.67 3.59
N TYR A 47 11.09 20.62 2.36
CA TYR A 47 10.47 19.92 1.21
C TYR A 47 10.19 18.43 1.45
N TRP A 48 10.99 17.77 2.31
CA TRP A 48 10.83 16.35 2.62
C TRP A 48 9.58 16.05 3.43
N GLU A 49 9.21 16.95 4.34
CA GLU A 49 7.99 16.84 5.14
C GLU A 49 6.75 16.94 4.25
N MET A 50 6.72 17.95 3.36
CA MET A 50 5.63 18.11 2.39
C MET A 50 5.51 16.91 1.45
N ALA A 51 6.63 16.41 0.92
CA ALA A 51 6.63 15.23 0.05
C ALA A 51 6.09 13.99 0.79
N TYR A 52 6.43 13.82 2.06
CA TYR A 52 5.91 12.74 2.89
C TYR A 52 4.40 12.87 3.12
N TRP A 53 3.89 14.05 3.48
CA TRP A 53 2.44 14.25 3.66
C TRP A 53 1.65 14.00 2.37
N VAL A 54 2.20 14.40 1.21
CA VAL A 54 1.62 14.08 -0.10
C VAL A 54 1.62 12.57 -0.35
N CYS A 55 2.70 11.87 -0.03
CA CYS A 55 2.78 10.41 -0.14
C CYS A 55 1.81 9.69 0.81
N VAL A 56 1.68 10.16 2.05
CA VAL A 56 0.73 9.64 3.05
C VAL A 56 -0.71 9.87 2.63
N ALA A 57 -1.03 10.94 1.91
CA ALA A 57 -2.36 11.11 1.34
C ALA A 57 -2.56 10.22 0.11
N PHE A 58 -1.63 10.27 -0.84
CA PHE A 58 -1.81 9.69 -2.17
C PHE A 58 -1.71 8.16 -2.18
N ILE A 59 -0.69 7.58 -1.54
CA ILE A 59 -0.42 6.13 -1.57
C ILE A 59 -1.56 5.30 -0.96
N PRO A 60 -2.08 5.61 0.24
CA PRO A 60 -3.22 4.87 0.78
C PRO A 60 -4.54 5.20 0.08
N THR A 61 -4.76 6.39 -0.49
CA THR A 61 -5.94 6.62 -1.35
C THR A 61 -5.90 5.70 -2.56
N VAL A 62 -4.76 5.60 -3.24
CA VAL A 62 -4.57 4.69 -4.37
C VAL A 62 -4.74 3.24 -3.91
N GLY A 63 -4.13 2.85 -2.78
CA GLY A 63 -4.28 1.54 -2.17
C GLY A 63 -5.74 1.17 -1.87
N LEU A 64 -6.53 2.12 -1.35
CA LEU A 64 -7.95 1.94 -1.06
C LEU A 64 -8.78 1.78 -2.34
N VAL A 65 -8.54 2.60 -3.36
CA VAL A 65 -9.21 2.48 -4.66
C VAL A 65 -8.93 1.11 -5.29
N PHE A 66 -7.68 0.65 -5.26
CA PHE A 66 -7.30 -0.68 -5.73
C PHE A 66 -7.85 -1.81 -4.85
N ALA A 67 -7.98 -1.59 -3.54
CA ALA A 67 -8.61 -2.53 -2.62
C ALA A 67 -10.07 -2.78 -3.00
N PHE A 68 -10.84 -1.73 -3.29
CA PHE A 68 -12.21 -1.85 -3.79
C PHE A 68 -12.26 -2.51 -5.16
N ARG A 69 -11.32 -2.16 -6.06
CA ARG A 69 -11.29 -2.70 -7.42
C ARG A 69 -10.93 -4.19 -7.50
N TRP A 70 -10.15 -4.70 -6.55
CA TRP A 70 -9.68 -6.08 -6.50
C TRP A 70 -10.23 -6.89 -5.31
N GLN A 71 -11.19 -6.33 -4.57
CA GLN A 71 -11.81 -6.93 -3.37
C GLN A 71 -10.77 -7.47 -2.36
N SER A 72 -9.62 -6.80 -2.26
CA SER A 72 -8.54 -7.23 -1.37
C SER A 72 -8.69 -6.56 -0.01
N LEU A 73 -9.20 -7.31 0.97
CA LEU A 73 -9.33 -6.85 2.36
C LEU A 73 -7.97 -6.40 2.93
N ILE A 74 -6.90 -7.14 2.64
CA ILE A 74 -5.54 -6.84 3.15
C ILE A 74 -5.09 -5.44 2.70
N LEU A 75 -5.28 -5.11 1.44
CA LEU A 75 -4.91 -3.80 0.86
C LEU A 75 -5.75 -2.67 1.44
N GLY A 76 -7.05 -2.92 1.66
CA GLY A 76 -7.94 -1.94 2.28
C GLY A 76 -7.54 -1.65 3.72
N VAL A 77 -7.35 -2.70 4.52
CA VAL A 77 -6.90 -2.58 5.91
C VAL A 77 -5.53 -1.91 6.01
N ALA A 78 -4.57 -2.30 5.17
CA ALA A 78 -3.24 -1.69 5.13
C ALA A 78 -3.31 -0.18 4.78
N SER A 79 -4.17 0.20 3.83
CA SER A 79 -4.34 1.60 3.45
C SER A 79 -4.95 2.44 4.58
N ILE A 80 -5.96 1.92 5.29
CA ILE A 80 -6.56 2.59 6.45
C ILE A 80 -5.54 2.72 7.58
N LEU A 81 -4.77 1.66 7.85
CA LEU A 81 -3.68 1.68 8.83
C LEU A 81 -2.65 2.75 8.50
N THR A 82 -2.32 2.97 7.22
CA THR A 82 -1.37 4.00 6.80
C THR A 82 -1.91 5.42 6.97
N PHE A 83 -3.22 5.66 6.80
CA PHE A 83 -3.81 6.95 7.20
C PHE A 83 -3.67 7.22 8.70
N LEU A 84 -3.76 6.16 9.49
CA LEU A 84 -3.60 6.20 10.94
C LEU A 84 -2.13 6.00 11.37
N ALA A 85 -1.16 6.02 10.45
CA ALA A 85 0.24 5.74 10.79
C ALA A 85 0.75 6.68 11.88
N TRP A 86 0.39 7.96 11.80
CA TRP A 86 0.79 8.97 12.78
C TRP A 86 0.22 8.73 14.20
N PRO A 87 -1.11 8.61 14.40
CA PRO A 87 -1.66 8.30 15.73
C PRO A 87 -1.24 6.92 16.25
N ILE A 88 -1.04 5.92 15.39
CA ILE A 88 -0.53 4.60 15.82
C ILE A 88 0.90 4.72 16.34
N LEU A 89 1.78 5.44 15.64
CA LEU A 89 3.14 5.68 16.08
C LEU A 89 3.20 6.46 17.39
N LEU A 90 2.32 7.44 17.59
CA LEU A 90 2.19 8.13 18.89
C LEU A 90 1.79 7.15 19.99
N CYS A 91 0.76 6.32 19.78
CA CYS A 91 0.37 5.31 20.76
C CYS A 91 1.51 4.35 21.08
N VAL A 92 2.23 3.85 20.07
CA VAL A 92 3.37 2.95 20.24
C VAL A 92 4.52 3.65 20.97
N ALA A 93 4.81 4.92 20.65
CA ALA A 93 5.82 5.70 21.33
C ALA A 93 5.46 5.96 22.81
N MET A 94 4.18 6.20 23.13
CA MET A 94 3.71 6.32 24.51
C MET A 94 3.83 4.99 25.27
N LEU A 95 3.40 3.88 24.65
CA LEU A 95 3.50 2.53 25.22
C LEU A 95 4.95 2.10 25.50
N LEU A 96 5.87 2.37 24.56
CA LEU A 96 7.28 2.04 24.70
C LEU A 96 8.02 3.04 25.61
N GLY A 97 7.57 4.30 25.63
CA GLY A 97 8.10 5.37 26.47
C GLY A 97 7.66 5.28 27.94
N GLY A 98 6.72 4.38 28.27
CA GLY A 98 6.32 4.10 29.65
C GLY A 98 5.54 5.23 30.32
N ILE A 99 4.64 5.88 29.57
CA ILE A 99 3.67 6.85 30.11
C ILE A 99 2.32 6.17 30.30
#